data_AF-A0A957HAY9-F1
#
_entry.id   AF-A0A957HAY9-F1
#
_cell.length_a   1.000
_cell.length_b   1.000
_cell.length_c   1.000
_cell.angle_alpha   90.00
_cell.angle_beta   90.00
_cell.angle_gamma   90.00
#
_symmetry.space_group_name_H-M   'P 1'
#
loop_
_entity.id
_entity.type
_entity.pdbx_description
1 polymer ?
#
loop_
_entity_poly.entity_id
_entity_poly.type
_entity_poly.pdbx_seq_one_letter_code
_entity_poly.pdbx_strand_id
1 'polypeptide(L)' 'DDMIASAEPSTVMARFLGVEGELGTFLGLSNDFAVNVVKAVGNYGEIYERNIAPIGISREGSLNAPWYEGGMIYAPAWG' A
#
# COMPACT_ATOMS: atom_id res chain seq x y z
N ASP A 1 -3.81 0.42 -14.16
CA ASP A 1 -2.95 0.86 -15.27
C ASP A 1 -2.30 2.18 -14.88
N ASP A 2 -3.08 3.13 -14.34
CA ASP A 2 -2.57 4.39 -13.76
C ASP A 2 -1.53 4.20 -12.64
N MET A 3 -1.73 3.25 -11.71
CA MET A 3 -0.75 2.99 -10.64
C MET A 3 0.64 2.63 -11.18
N ILE A 4 0.68 1.75 -12.18
CA ILE A 4 1.92 1.31 -12.83
C ILE A 4 2.52 2.46 -13.64
N ALA A 5 1.68 3.21 -14.37
CA ALA A 5 2.13 4.35 -15.16
C ALA A 5 2.72 5.49 -14.31
N SER A 6 2.27 5.64 -13.06
CA SER A 6 2.79 6.63 -12.11
C SER A 6 4.09 6.22 -11.40
N ALA A 7 4.54 4.97 -11.56
CA ALA A 7 5.77 4.49 -10.94
C ALA A 7 6.97 4.79 -11.83
N GLU A 8 7.68 5.86 -11.48
CA GLU A 8 8.96 6.17 -12.10
C GLU A 8 9.98 5.02 -11.90
N PRO A 9 10.75 4.64 -12.92
CA PRO A 9 11.79 3.61 -12.81
C PRO A 9 12.78 3.90 -11.69
N SER A 10 13.43 2.86 -11.13
CA SER A 10 14.38 2.90 -10.01
C SER A 10 13.83 3.35 -8.65
N THR A 11 12.51 3.50 -8.52
CA THR A 11 11.85 3.88 -7.27
C THR A 11 11.34 2.67 -6.48
N VAL A 12 11.18 2.84 -5.16
CA VAL A 12 10.48 1.88 -4.28
C VAL A 12 9.08 1.56 -4.82
N MET A 13 8.43 2.52 -5.47
CA MET A 13 7.09 2.31 -6.06
C MET A 13 7.16 1.39 -7.28
N ALA A 14 8.17 1.52 -8.15
CA ALA A 14 8.35 0.60 -9.28
C ALA A 14 8.62 -0.83 -8.81
N ARG A 15 9.41 -1.02 -7.74
CA ARG A 15 9.66 -2.35 -7.14
C ARG A 15 8.43 -2.95 -6.50
N PHE A 16 7.75 -2.16 -5.68
CA PHE A 16 6.55 -2.61 -4.99
C PHE A 16 5.43 -2.98 -5.95
N LEU A 17 5.26 -2.23 -7.05
CA LEU A 17 4.24 -2.52 -8.07
C LEU A 17 4.66 -3.60 -9.08
N GLY A 18 5.87 -4.16 -8.96
CA GLY A 18 6.36 -5.23 -9.84
C GLY A 18 6.77 -4.76 -11.24
N VAL A 19 7.03 -3.46 -11.42
CA VAL A 19 7.55 -2.89 -12.68
C VAL A 19 9.03 -3.21 -12.84
N GLU A 20 9.76 -3.26 -11.73
CA GLU A 20 11.16 -3.68 -11.69
C GLU A 20 11.42 -4.63 -10.51
N GLY A 21 12.43 -5.50 -10.64
CA GLY A 21 12.77 -6.48 -9.59
C GLY A 21 11.83 -7.69 -9.54
N GLU A 22 12.07 -8.55 -8.55
CA GLU A 22 11.45 -9.88 -8.43
C GLU A 22 10.79 -10.09 -7.05
N LEU A 23 10.25 -9.01 -6.47
CA LEU A 23 9.67 -9.04 -5.12
C LEU A 23 8.52 -10.04 -5.00
N GLY A 24 7.61 -10.08 -5.97
CA GLY A 24 6.50 -11.03 -5.97
C GLY A 24 7.03 -12.46 -6.06
N THR A 25 7.93 -12.73 -7.00
CA THR A 25 8.56 -14.05 -7.17
C THR A 25 9.26 -14.52 -5.91
N PHE A 26 9.99 -13.64 -5.21
CA PHE A 26 10.63 -13.95 -3.93
C PHE A 26 9.63 -14.36 -2.84
N LEU A 27 8.43 -13.79 -2.87
CA LEU A 27 7.32 -14.13 -1.97
C LEU A 27 6.49 -15.34 -2.45
N GLY A 28 6.84 -15.95 -3.59
CA GLY A 28 6.07 -17.04 -4.20
C GLY A 28 4.76 -16.57 -4.86
N LEU A 29 4.66 -15.29 -5.20
CA LEU A 29 3.51 -14.64 -5.81
C LEU A 29 3.88 -14.11 -7.21
N SER A 30 2.89 -13.64 -7.97
CA SER A 30 3.16 -12.88 -9.19
C SER A 30 3.74 -11.50 -8.84
N ASN A 31 4.61 -10.94 -9.69
CA ASN A 31 5.23 -9.63 -9.43
C ASN A 31 4.20 -8.49 -9.34
N ASP A 32 3.04 -8.62 -9.98
CA ASP A 32 1.93 -7.67 -9.91
C ASP A 32 1.02 -7.86 -8.68
N PHE A 33 1.37 -8.71 -7.70
CA PHE A 33 0.51 -9.02 -6.56
C PHE A 33 0.03 -7.77 -5.81
N ALA A 34 0.90 -6.78 -5.61
CA ALA A 34 0.56 -5.56 -4.89
C ALA A 34 -0.51 -4.75 -5.64
N VAL A 35 -0.39 -4.66 -6.97
CA VAL A 35 -1.40 -4.03 -7.84
C VAL A 35 -2.72 -4.80 -7.72
N ASN A 36 -2.68 -6.13 -7.76
CA ASN A 36 -3.88 -6.96 -7.66
C ASN A 36 -4.57 -6.82 -6.30
N VAL A 37 -3.82 -6.75 -5.20
CA VAL A 37 -4.37 -6.52 -3.85
C VAL A 37 -5.03 -5.14 -3.75
N VAL A 38 -4.33 -4.08 -4.15
CA VAL A 38 -4.88 -2.72 -4.07
C VAL A 38 -6.12 -2.58 -4.96
N LYS A 39 -6.12 -3.17 -6.16
CA LYS A 39 -7.31 -3.21 -7.02
C LYS A 39 -8.49 -3.96 -6.38
N ALA A 40 -8.21 -5.05 -5.67
CA ALA A 40 -9.26 -5.90 -5.11
C ALA A 40 -9.90 -5.29 -3.85
N VAL A 41 -9.10 -4.67 -2.96
CA VAL A 41 -9.58 -4.24 -1.64
C VAL A 41 -9.29 -2.78 -1.29
N GLY A 42 -8.46 -2.09 -2.06
CA GLY A 42 -7.94 -0.76 -1.74
C GLY A 42 -6.71 -0.80 -0.83
N ASN A 43 -6.10 0.36 -0.62
CA ASN A 43 -5.04 0.53 0.36
C ASN A 43 -5.60 0.59 1.80
N TYR A 44 -4.71 0.60 2.80
CA TYR A 44 -5.10 0.58 4.21
C TYR A 44 -6.04 1.72 4.62
N GLY A 45 -5.77 2.95 4.14
CA GLY A 45 -6.63 4.10 4.41
C GLY A 45 -8.04 3.90 3.87
N GLU A 46 -8.17 3.47 2.62
CA GLU A 46 -9.48 3.20 1.99
C GLU A 46 -10.26 2.09 2.71
N ILE A 47 -9.56 1.03 3.13
CA ILE A 47 -10.16 -0.05 3.93
C ILE A 47 -10.66 0.49 5.27
N TYR A 48 -9.87 1.32 5.95
CA TYR A 48 -10.23 1.89 7.24
C TYR A 48 -11.44 2.83 7.13
N GLU A 49 -11.44 3.75 6.16
CA GLU A 49 -12.54 4.67 5.92
C GLU A 49 -13.84 3.93 5.56
N ARG A 50 -13.75 2.80 4.85
CA ARG A 50 -14.93 2.02 4.46
C ARG A 50 -15.52 1.20 5.61
N ASN A 51 -14.71 0.73 6.56
CA ASN A 51 -15.13 -0.27 7.55
C ASN A 51 -15.15 0.23 9.00
N ILE A 52 -14.21 1.08 9.39
CA ILE A 52 -13.97 1.47 10.79
C ILE A 52 -14.44 2.89 11.07
N ALA A 53 -14.18 3.83 10.17
CA ALA A 53 -14.69 5.20 10.31
C ALA A 53 -16.23 5.27 10.50
N PRO A 54 -17.07 4.47 9.79
CA PRO A 54 -18.53 4.54 9.92
C PRO A 54 -19.08 4.11 11.29
N ILE A 55 -18.30 3.35 12.08
CA ILE A 55 -18.68 2.97 13.45
C ILE A 55 -18.19 3.98 14.49
N GLY A 56 -17.71 5.15 14.06
CA GLY A 56 -17.36 6.28 14.92
C GLY A 56 -15.91 6.25 15.44
N ILE A 57 -15.05 5.41 14.87
CA ILE A 57 -13.63 5.36 15.23
C ILE A 57 -12.83 6.05 14.12
N SER A 58 -12.34 7.27 14.38
CA SER A 58 -11.56 8.04 13.41
C SER A 58 -10.13 7.50 13.26
N ARG A 59 -9.60 7.56 12.04
CA ARG A 59 -8.19 7.26 11.75
C ARG A 59 -7.27 8.42 12.11
N GLU A 60 -7.69 9.64 11.79
CA GLU A 60 -6.91 10.86 12.03
C GLU A 60 -6.65 11.06 13.53
N GLY A 61 -5.41 11.40 13.89
CA GLY A 61 -5.00 11.55 15.29
C GLY A 61 -4.97 10.25 16.10
N SER A 62 -5.20 9.10 15.47
CA SER A 62 -5.12 7.79 16.12
C SER A 62 -3.80 7.08 15.82
N LEU A 63 -3.52 6.01 16.56
CA LEU A 63 -2.39 5.12 16.28
C LEU A 63 -2.48 4.44 14.89
N ASN A 64 -3.66 4.42 14.27
CA ASN A 64 -3.90 3.87 12.93
C ASN A 64 -3.62 4.89 11.80
N ALA A 65 -3.25 6.12 12.12
CA ALA A 65 -2.72 7.06 11.13
C ALA A 65 -1.31 6.62 10.66
N PRO A 66 -0.86 7.08 9.47
CA PRO A 66 0.53 6.87 9.08
C PRO A 66 1.48 7.58 10.03
N TRP A 67 2.70 7.06 10.15
CA TRP A 67 3.71 7.58 11.07
C TRP A 67 4.04 9.07 10.87
N TYR A 68 4.01 9.57 9.63
CA TYR A 68 4.27 10.97 9.31
C TYR A 68 3.09 11.91 9.64
N GLU A 69 1.93 11.35 9.98
CA GLU A 69 0.77 12.06 10.54
C GLU A 69 0.64 11.83 12.07
N GLY A 70 1.68 11.32 12.72
CA GLY A 70 1.70 11.08 14.17
C GLY A 70 1.09 9.75 14.63
N GLY A 71 0.76 8.84 13.71
CA GLY A 71 0.32 7.48 14.04
C GLY A 71 1.48 6.48 14.12
N MET A 72 1.16 5.18 14.04
CA MET A 72 2.15 4.09 14.13
C MET A 72 2.16 3.16 12.90
N ILE A 73 1.33 3.42 11.89
CA ILE A 73 1.34 2.62 10.67
C ILE A 73 2.55 3.02 9.82
N TYR A 74 3.46 2.07 9.64
CA TYR A 74 4.70 2.21 8.88
C TYR A 74 4.81 1.06 7.88
N ALA A 75 4.92 1.38 6.59
CA ALA A 75 5.17 0.37 5.57
C ALA A 75 6.64 -0.05 5.62
N PRO A 76 6.96 -1.36 5.58
CA PRO A 76 8.34 -1.79 5.48
C PRO A 76 8.97 -1.25 4.19
N ALA A 77 10.29 -1.07 4.20
CA ALA A 77 11.01 -0.65 3.00
C ALA A 77 10.98 -1.79 1.97
N TRP A 78 10.17 -1.63 0.93
CA TRP A 78 10.12 -2.53 -0.23
C TRP A 78 11.28 -2.19 -1.18
N GLY A 79 12.48 -2.53 -0.71
CA GLY A 79 13.77 -2.19 -1.34
C GLY A 79 13.94 -2.72 -2.75
#